data_AF-A0A3D3ZWZ5-F1
#
_entry.id   AF-A0A3D3ZWZ5-F1
#
_cell.length_a   1.000
_cell.length_b   1.000
_cell.length_c   1.000
_cell.angle_alpha   90.00
_cell.angle_beta   90.00
_cell.angle_gamma   90.00
#
_symmetry.space_group_name_H-M   'P 1'
#
loop_
_entity.id
_entity.type
_entity.pdbx_description
1 polymer ?
#
loop_
_entity_poly.entity_id
_entity_poly.type
_entity_poly.pdbx_seq_one_letter_code
_entity_poly.pdbx_strand_id
1 'polypeptide(L)'
;QEETGVTNVVDPLAGSYYVEKLTADLADEAWKIIEEVEEMGGMTKAVASGMPKLRIEESAAKRQAMIDRGEEVIVGVNKYRLDKEDPIDIMDIDNDAVREGQVSGLKKLRAARDQAACDAALAEVERRAREGGNVLEAAVEAARHRATVGEISMAMENVFGRHRAEVKTLAGVYGAAYEGDEGFAAIQKDVEDFAETEGRRPRMLVVKMGQDGHDRGAKVIATAFADIGFDVDVGPLFQTPEEAAQDAVDNDVHVIGISSQAAGHKTLAPKLIEALKAADAEDILVICGGVIPQQDYDFLKQAGVKAIFGPGTNIPEAARDILKLIRATRG
;
A
#
# COMPACT_ATOMS: atom_id res chain seq x y z
N GLN A 1 28.76 1.29 -19.76
CA GLN A 1 29.98 0.58 -19.33
C GLN A 1 31.11 0.83 -20.32
N GLU A 2 30.86 0.76 -21.62
CA GLU A 2 31.92 0.86 -22.64
C GLU A 2 32.18 2.28 -23.19
N GLU A 3 31.24 3.22 -23.06
CA GLU A 3 31.37 4.55 -23.69
C GLU A 3 31.80 5.67 -22.73
N THR A 4 31.32 5.64 -21.49
CA THR A 4 31.46 6.78 -20.56
C THR A 4 32.84 6.85 -19.91
N GLY A 5 33.62 5.77 -19.94
CA GLY A 5 34.92 5.66 -19.29
C GLY A 5 34.88 5.72 -17.75
N VAL A 6 33.69 5.81 -17.13
CA VAL A 6 33.53 5.97 -15.67
C VAL A 6 34.11 4.81 -14.86
N THR A 7 34.22 3.63 -15.48
CA THR A 7 34.79 2.42 -14.86
C THR A 7 36.32 2.40 -14.84
N ASN A 8 36.99 3.37 -15.47
CA ASN A 8 38.45 3.38 -15.61
C ASN A 8 39.17 3.83 -14.33
N VAL A 9 38.46 4.46 -13.38
CA VAL A 9 39.02 5.00 -12.14
C VAL A 9 38.17 4.53 -10.97
N VAL A 10 38.83 4.02 -9.92
CA VAL A 10 38.17 3.64 -8.67
C VAL A 10 37.83 4.92 -7.90
N ASP A 11 36.58 5.03 -7.48
CA ASP A 11 36.04 6.19 -6.74
C ASP A 11 36.40 7.55 -7.37
N PRO A 12 35.87 7.84 -8.59
CA PRO A 12 36.27 9.03 -9.35
C PRO A 12 35.92 10.36 -8.68
N LEU A 13 35.16 10.35 -7.59
CA LEU A 13 34.77 11.55 -6.83
C LEU A 13 35.64 11.77 -5.58
N ALA A 14 36.56 10.85 -5.25
CA ALA A 14 37.45 10.95 -4.10
C ALA A 14 38.23 12.27 -4.10
N GLY A 15 38.22 12.96 -2.96
CA GLY A 15 38.83 14.27 -2.77
C GLY A 15 38.01 15.47 -3.24
N SER A 16 36.82 15.26 -3.84
CA SER A 16 35.88 16.35 -4.11
C SER A 16 35.38 16.95 -2.80
N TYR A 17 35.71 18.22 -2.53
CA TYR A 17 35.36 18.87 -1.26
C TYR A 17 33.87 18.78 -0.91
N TYR A 18 32.99 18.88 -1.91
CA TYR A 18 31.55 18.79 -1.72
C TYR A 18 31.11 17.36 -1.38
N VAL A 19 31.57 16.36 -2.14
CA VAL A 19 31.18 14.96 -1.96
C VAL A 19 31.75 14.41 -0.65
N GLU A 20 32.99 14.75 -0.32
CA GLU A 20 33.61 14.37 0.96
C GLU A 20 32.85 14.95 2.14
N LYS A 21 32.46 16.24 2.06
CA LYS A 21 31.67 16.88 3.12
C LYS A 21 30.29 16.24 3.27
N LEU A 22 29.58 16.01 2.16
CA LEU A 22 28.28 15.33 2.19
C LEU A 22 28.38 13.89 2.72
N THR A 23 29.47 13.18 2.38
CA THR A 23 29.71 11.83 2.87
C THR A 23 29.89 11.83 4.39
N ALA A 24 30.67 12.78 4.92
CA ALA A 24 30.83 12.95 6.35
C ALA A 24 29.51 13.32 7.05
N ASP A 25 28.77 14.28 6.50
CA ASP A 25 27.49 14.73 7.08
C ASP A 25 26.45 13.59 7.09
N LEU A 26 26.38 12.79 6.02
CA LEU A 26 25.50 11.61 5.96
C LEU A 26 25.91 10.54 6.97
N ALA A 27 27.22 10.29 7.13
CA ALA A 27 27.73 9.34 8.10
C ALA A 27 27.40 9.77 9.54
N ASP A 28 27.60 11.05 9.87
CA ASP A 28 27.31 11.61 11.18
C ASP A 28 25.81 11.52 11.52
N GLU A 29 24.92 11.88 10.58
CA GLU A 29 23.47 11.78 10.82
C GLU A 29 22.98 10.32 10.89
N ALA A 30 23.52 9.42 10.05
CA ALA A 30 23.19 8.00 10.12
C ALA A 30 23.65 7.39 11.44
N TRP A 31 24.84 7.78 11.93
CA TRP A 31 25.40 7.27 13.18
C TRP A 31 24.52 7.62 14.39
N LYS A 32 23.97 8.84 14.45
CA LYS A 32 23.02 9.24 15.50
C LYS A 32 21.79 8.32 15.56
N ILE A 33 21.24 7.97 14.39
CA ILE A 33 20.08 7.07 14.31
C ILE A 33 20.47 5.65 14.75
N ILE A 34 21.67 5.19 14.40
CA ILE A 34 22.19 3.89 14.86
C ILE A 34 22.32 3.87 16.38
N GLU A 35 22.90 4.90 16.99
CA GLU A 35 23.04 5.02 18.45
C GLU A 35 21.68 5.00 19.15
N GLU A 36 20.69 5.75 18.65
CA GLU A 36 19.32 5.72 19.17
C GLU A 36 18.70 4.31 19.10
N VAL A 37 18.90 3.59 17.99
CA VAL A 37 18.39 2.20 17.83
C VAL A 37 19.09 1.25 18.80
N GLU A 38 20.39 1.40 19.01
CA GLU A 38 21.14 0.60 19.99
C GLU A 38 20.68 0.87 21.43
N GLU A 39 20.41 2.13 21.79
CA GLU A 39 19.83 2.52 23.09
C GLU A 39 18.44 1.90 23.32
N MET A 40 17.64 1.75 22.26
CA MET A 40 16.36 1.03 22.30
C MET A 40 16.51 -0.50 22.45
N GLY A 41 17.74 -1.01 22.39
CA GLY A 41 18.07 -2.44 22.47
C GLY A 41 18.01 -3.15 21.13
N GLY A 42 18.34 -2.45 20.05
CA GLY A 42 18.52 -2.97 18.70
C GLY A 42 17.29 -2.89 17.81
N MET A 43 17.51 -3.08 16.50
CA MET A 43 16.50 -2.84 15.46
C MET A 43 15.24 -3.69 15.61
N THR A 44 15.33 -4.92 16.12
CA THR A 44 14.15 -5.76 16.37
C THR A 44 13.17 -5.10 17.35
N LYS A 45 13.67 -4.51 18.44
CA LYS A 45 12.84 -3.77 19.40
C LYS A 45 12.32 -2.46 18.82
N ALA A 46 13.15 -1.76 18.05
CA ALA A 46 12.75 -0.54 17.36
C ALA A 46 11.60 -0.80 16.37
N VAL A 47 11.69 -1.84 15.53
CA VAL A 47 10.62 -2.24 14.61
C VAL A 47 9.35 -2.63 15.37
N ALA A 48 9.46 -3.42 16.44
CA ALA A 48 8.31 -3.79 17.26
C ALA A 48 7.62 -2.58 17.92
N SER A 49 8.36 -1.52 18.26
CA SER A 49 7.77 -0.27 18.76
C SER A 49 6.98 0.51 17.71
N GLY A 50 7.29 0.29 16.43
CA GLY A 50 6.75 1.03 15.28
C GLY A 50 7.51 2.31 14.93
N MET A 51 8.54 2.70 15.70
CA MET A 51 9.30 3.95 15.48
C MET A 51 9.86 4.08 14.05
N PRO A 52 10.55 3.08 13.46
CA PRO A 52 11.12 3.24 12.12
C PRO A 52 10.05 3.49 11.05
N LYS A 53 8.94 2.75 11.13
CA LYS A 53 7.81 2.89 10.19
C LYS A 53 7.19 4.29 10.28
N LEU A 54 6.95 4.79 11.49
CA LEU A 54 6.38 6.12 11.69
C LEU A 54 7.28 7.23 11.13
N ARG A 55 8.60 7.18 11.34
CA ARG A 55 9.53 8.19 10.79
C ARG A 55 9.60 8.17 9.26
N ILE A 56 9.52 6.99 8.66
CA ILE A 56 9.45 6.83 7.20
C ILE A 56 8.13 7.42 6.66
N GLU A 57 7.01 7.14 7.34
CA GLU A 57 5.70 7.67 6.96
C GLU A 57 5.65 9.22 7.11
N GLU A 58 6.26 9.78 8.16
CA GLU A 58 6.37 11.22 8.35
C GLU A 58 7.16 11.89 7.21
N SER A 59 8.29 11.27 6.84
CA SER A 59 9.11 11.72 5.71
C SER A 59 8.35 11.67 4.39
N ALA A 60 7.53 10.62 4.19
CA ALA A 60 6.68 10.46 3.02
C ALA A 60 5.57 11.52 2.96
N ALA A 61 4.93 11.85 4.08
CA ALA A 61 3.91 12.90 4.16
C ALA A 61 4.48 14.30 3.88
N LYS A 62 5.63 14.63 4.50
CA LYS A 62 6.36 15.88 4.22
C LYS A 62 6.73 16.02 2.75
N ARG A 63 7.27 14.94 2.16
CA ARG A 63 7.63 14.93 0.74
C ARG A 63 6.41 15.08 -0.16
N GLN A 64 5.30 14.41 0.16
CA GLN A 64 4.08 14.56 -0.63
C GLN A 64 3.57 15.99 -0.60
N ALA A 65 3.57 16.65 0.57
CA ALA A 65 3.18 18.05 0.67
C ALA A 65 4.09 18.97 -0.18
N MET A 66 5.42 18.77 -0.17
CA MET A 66 6.33 19.54 -1.03
C MET A 66 6.03 19.35 -2.52
N ILE A 67 5.69 18.13 -2.95
CA ILE A 67 5.32 17.83 -4.34
C ILE A 67 3.99 18.49 -4.69
N ASP A 68 2.97 18.35 -3.84
CA ASP A 68 1.62 18.87 -4.07
C ASP A 68 1.58 20.41 -4.04
N ARG A 69 2.48 21.05 -3.29
CA ARG A 69 2.69 22.51 -3.26
C ARG A 69 3.58 23.01 -4.39
N GLY A 70 4.21 22.11 -5.16
CA GLY A 70 5.11 22.46 -6.26
C GLY A 70 6.49 22.97 -5.80
N GLU A 71 6.85 22.80 -4.53
CA GLU A 71 8.17 23.11 -3.99
C GLU A 71 9.22 22.09 -4.48
N GLU A 72 8.86 20.80 -4.45
CA GLU A 72 9.63 19.74 -5.11
C GLU A 72 9.09 19.53 -6.52
N VAL A 73 9.85 19.95 -7.53
CA VAL A 73 9.43 19.88 -8.93
C VAL A 73 9.64 18.47 -9.49
N ILE A 74 8.56 17.90 -10.04
CA ILE A 74 8.60 16.67 -10.83
C ILE A 74 8.09 17.01 -12.25
N VAL A 75 9.03 17.03 -13.20
CA VAL A 75 8.78 17.35 -14.61
C VAL A 75 7.76 16.34 -15.19
N GLY A 76 6.72 16.87 -15.85
CA GLY A 76 5.62 16.08 -16.40
C GLY A 76 4.49 15.78 -15.41
N VAL A 77 4.70 15.99 -14.11
CA VAL A 77 3.69 15.69 -13.07
C VAL A 77 3.09 16.95 -12.48
N ASN A 78 3.87 17.77 -11.77
CA ASN A 78 3.37 19.01 -11.16
C ASN A 78 3.82 20.27 -11.92
N LYS A 79 4.79 20.13 -12.83
CA LYS A 79 5.29 21.23 -13.67
C LYS A 79 5.64 20.72 -15.06
N TYR A 80 5.40 21.55 -16.08
CA TYR A 80 5.63 21.21 -17.48
C TYR A 80 4.84 19.97 -17.92
N ARG A 81 3.56 19.90 -17.51
CA ARG A 81 2.65 18.81 -17.87
C ARG A 81 2.33 18.87 -19.36
N LEU A 82 2.20 17.71 -19.99
CA LEU A 82 1.65 17.61 -21.33
C LEU A 82 0.13 17.77 -21.27
N ASP A 83 -0.45 18.43 -22.29
CA ASP A 83 -1.91 18.50 -22.42
C ASP A 83 -2.52 17.12 -22.68
N LYS A 84 -1.75 16.22 -23.30
CA LYS A 84 -2.13 14.86 -23.62
C LYS A 84 -0.92 13.94 -23.51
N GLU A 85 -1.09 12.85 -22.78
CA GLU A 85 -0.13 11.75 -22.72
C GLU A 85 -0.33 10.80 -23.91
N ASP A 86 0.78 10.32 -24.47
CA ASP A 86 0.74 9.31 -25.53
C ASP A 86 0.36 7.94 -24.95
N PRO A 87 -0.39 7.11 -25.69
CA PRO A 87 -0.68 5.76 -25.26
C PRO A 87 0.61 4.95 -25.19
N ILE A 88 0.81 4.25 -24.08
CA ILE A 88 1.95 3.36 -23.87
C ILE A 88 1.42 1.92 -23.99
N ASP A 89 2.17 1.08 -24.70
CA ASP A 89 1.92 -0.36 -24.71
C ASP A 89 2.33 -0.95 -23.36
N ILE A 90 1.37 -1.48 -22.62
CA ILE A 90 1.55 -2.01 -21.27
C ILE A 90 1.37 -3.53 -21.33
N MET A 91 2.28 -4.25 -20.69
CA MET A 91 2.14 -5.70 -20.52
C MET A 91 0.93 -6.02 -19.64
N ASP A 92 -0.12 -6.55 -20.26
CA ASP A 92 -1.27 -7.11 -19.55
C ASP A 92 -1.02 -8.59 -19.22
N ILE A 93 -1.38 -8.99 -18.00
CA ILE A 93 -1.20 -10.37 -17.53
C ILE A 93 -2.58 -10.97 -17.32
N ASP A 94 -2.92 -11.97 -18.14
CA ASP A 94 -4.12 -12.78 -17.97
C ASP A 94 -3.98 -13.66 -16.71
N ASN A 95 -4.50 -13.16 -15.59
CA ASN A 95 -4.43 -13.81 -14.31
C ASN A 95 -5.30 -15.09 -14.24
N ASP A 96 -6.35 -15.18 -15.05
CA ASP A 96 -7.23 -16.35 -15.11
C ASP A 96 -6.51 -17.52 -15.78
N ALA A 97 -5.88 -17.29 -16.94
CA ALA A 97 -5.07 -18.31 -17.60
C ALA A 97 -3.92 -18.81 -16.70
N VAL A 98 -3.23 -17.88 -16.01
CA VAL A 98 -2.17 -18.23 -15.06
C VAL A 98 -2.72 -19.06 -13.90
N ARG A 99 -3.81 -18.62 -13.27
CA ARG A 99 -4.45 -19.31 -12.14
C ARG A 99 -4.89 -20.71 -12.54
N GLU A 100 -5.56 -20.87 -13.67
CA GLU A 100 -6.01 -22.17 -14.17
C GLU A 100 -4.82 -23.12 -14.43
N GLY A 101 -3.77 -22.61 -15.06
CA GLY A 101 -2.52 -23.35 -15.28
C GLY A 101 -1.87 -23.82 -13.97
N GLN A 102 -1.76 -22.92 -12.98
CA GLN A 102 -1.19 -23.24 -11.67
C GLN A 102 -2.04 -24.26 -10.89
N VAL A 103 -3.37 -24.11 -10.90
CA VAL A 103 -4.29 -25.07 -10.25
C VAL A 103 -4.18 -26.45 -10.90
N SER A 104 -4.10 -26.52 -12.23
CA SER A 104 -3.88 -27.78 -12.96
C SER A 104 -2.54 -28.41 -12.60
N GLY A 105 -1.47 -27.62 -12.54
CA GLY A 105 -0.14 -28.05 -12.11
C GLY A 105 -0.13 -28.61 -10.70
N LEU A 106 -0.77 -27.92 -9.75
CA LEU A 106 -0.90 -28.36 -8.35
C LEU A 106 -1.67 -29.68 -8.23
N LYS A 107 -2.76 -29.86 -9.01
CA LYS A 107 -3.52 -31.11 -9.03
C LYS A 107 -2.64 -32.28 -9.52
N LYS A 108 -1.88 -32.08 -10.60
CA LYS A 108 -0.96 -33.11 -11.13
C LYS A 108 0.16 -33.44 -10.14
N LEU A 109 0.76 -32.41 -9.54
CA LEU A 109 1.83 -32.56 -8.55
C LEU A 109 1.36 -33.38 -7.34
N ARG A 110 0.19 -33.06 -6.79
CA ARG A 110 -0.38 -33.78 -5.63
C ARG A 110 -0.77 -35.21 -5.99
N ALA A 111 -1.25 -35.46 -7.21
CA ALA A 111 -1.61 -36.81 -7.66
C ALA A 111 -0.38 -37.72 -7.89
N ALA A 112 0.77 -37.15 -8.24
CA ALA A 112 1.97 -37.91 -8.63
C ALA A 112 3.00 -38.08 -7.50
N ARG A 113 2.91 -37.32 -6.40
CA ARG A 113 3.89 -37.38 -5.31
C ARG A 113 3.67 -38.59 -4.40
N ASP A 114 4.73 -39.01 -3.72
CA ASP A 114 4.62 -39.88 -2.55
C ASP A 114 4.03 -39.08 -1.39
N GLN A 115 2.75 -39.30 -1.12
CA GLN A 115 2.02 -38.54 -0.11
C GLN A 115 2.56 -38.81 1.30
N ALA A 116 2.91 -40.06 1.64
CA ALA A 116 3.40 -40.40 2.96
C ALA A 116 4.78 -39.78 3.23
N ALA A 117 5.67 -39.78 2.23
CA ALA A 117 6.97 -39.14 2.35
C ALA A 117 6.85 -37.61 2.46
N CYS A 118 5.92 -37.00 1.72
CA CYS A 118 5.63 -35.57 1.83
C CYS A 118 5.11 -35.20 3.22
N ASP A 119 4.16 -35.95 3.76
CA ASP A 119 3.57 -35.69 5.09
C ASP A 119 4.62 -35.85 6.20
N ALA A 120 5.48 -36.87 6.11
CA ALA A 120 6.58 -37.06 7.05
C ALA A 120 7.58 -35.89 7.02
N ALA A 121 7.91 -35.39 5.83
CA ALA A 121 8.81 -34.25 5.69
C ALA A 121 8.19 -32.94 6.21
N LEU A 122 6.88 -32.72 6.00
CA LEU A 122 6.17 -31.57 6.57
C LEU A 122 6.09 -31.63 8.09
N ALA A 123 5.87 -32.81 8.66
CA ALA A 123 5.90 -33.00 10.11
C ALA A 123 7.29 -32.68 10.70
N GLU A 124 8.37 -32.99 9.99
CA GLU A 124 9.73 -32.61 10.41
C GLU A 124 9.97 -31.10 10.34
N VAL A 125 9.39 -30.40 9.35
CA VAL A 125 9.39 -28.91 9.32
C VAL A 125 8.71 -28.35 10.57
N GLU A 126 7.52 -28.85 10.91
CA GLU A 126 6.80 -28.41 12.10
C GLU A 126 7.57 -28.73 13.38
N ARG A 127 8.15 -29.95 13.49
CA ARG A 127 8.96 -30.35 14.65
C ARG A 127 10.15 -29.41 14.85
N ARG A 128 10.91 -29.09 13.79
CA ARG A 128 12.06 -28.17 13.87
C ARG A 128 11.65 -26.73 14.15
N ALA A 129 10.48 -26.30 13.68
CA ALA A 129 9.91 -25.01 14.05
C ALA A 129 9.63 -24.92 15.56
N ARG A 130 9.18 -26.02 16.17
CA ARG A 130 8.82 -26.09 17.61
C ARG A 130 10.01 -26.34 18.53
N GLU A 131 10.85 -27.31 18.19
CA GLU A 131 11.92 -27.83 19.07
C GLU A 131 13.29 -27.21 18.77
N GLY A 132 13.42 -26.48 17.66
CA GLY A 132 14.68 -25.97 17.15
C GLY A 132 15.39 -26.94 16.20
N GLY A 133 16.38 -26.41 15.49
CA GLY A 133 17.09 -27.09 14.40
C GLY A 133 17.09 -26.26 13.12
N ASN A 134 17.71 -26.78 12.06
CA ASN A 134 17.77 -26.08 10.79
C ASN A 134 16.45 -26.26 10.02
N VAL A 135 15.59 -25.23 10.02
CA VAL A 135 14.29 -25.25 9.32
C VAL A 135 14.47 -25.27 7.79
N LEU A 136 15.51 -24.60 7.27
CA LEU A 136 15.80 -24.60 5.83
C LEU A 136 16.13 -26.00 5.32
N GLU A 137 16.92 -26.76 6.07
CA GLU A 137 17.23 -28.15 5.72
C GLU A 137 15.96 -29.01 5.65
N ALA A 138 15.05 -28.91 6.64
CA ALA A 138 13.78 -29.63 6.59
C ALA A 138 12.87 -29.16 5.44
N ALA A 139 12.87 -27.87 5.12
CA ALA A 139 12.11 -27.34 3.99
C ALA A 139 12.66 -27.85 2.64
N VAL A 140 13.98 -28.01 2.51
CA VAL A 140 14.62 -28.62 1.33
C VAL A 140 14.19 -30.08 1.18
N GLU A 141 14.13 -30.84 2.28
CA GLU A 141 13.60 -32.21 2.26
C GLU A 141 12.12 -32.24 1.86
N ALA A 142 11.27 -31.37 2.44
CA ALA A 142 9.87 -31.28 2.07
C ALA A 142 9.68 -30.94 0.58
N ALA A 143 10.43 -29.98 0.06
CA ALA A 143 10.41 -29.62 -1.37
C ALA A 143 10.87 -30.78 -2.27
N ARG A 144 11.84 -31.60 -1.82
CA ARG A 144 12.26 -32.81 -2.53
C ARG A 144 11.12 -33.83 -2.64
N HIS A 145 10.30 -33.94 -1.60
CA HIS A 145 9.07 -34.74 -1.57
C HIS A 145 7.84 -34.04 -2.18
N ARG A 146 8.05 -32.94 -2.91
CA ARG A 146 6.99 -32.19 -3.62
C ARG A 146 5.93 -31.63 -2.67
N ALA A 147 6.34 -31.22 -1.48
CA ALA A 147 5.57 -30.25 -0.72
C ALA A 147 5.56 -28.92 -1.48
N THR A 148 4.41 -28.25 -1.44
CA THR A 148 4.22 -26.93 -2.03
C THR A 148 4.71 -25.84 -1.07
N VAL A 149 4.94 -24.63 -1.60
CA VAL A 149 5.28 -23.46 -0.77
C VAL A 149 4.24 -23.26 0.33
N GLY A 150 2.95 -23.34 -0.01
CA GLY A 150 1.87 -23.21 0.96
C GLY A 150 1.90 -24.27 2.06
N GLU A 151 2.14 -25.55 1.73
CA GLU A 151 2.22 -26.62 2.72
C GLU A 151 3.39 -26.43 3.70
N ILE A 152 4.57 -26.04 3.18
CA ILE A 152 5.75 -25.75 4.02
C ILE A 152 5.48 -24.54 4.92
N SER A 153 4.90 -23.47 4.37
CA SER A 153 4.52 -22.28 5.16
C SER A 153 3.50 -22.61 6.25
N MET A 154 2.47 -23.41 5.95
CA MET A 154 1.45 -23.82 6.93
C MET A 154 2.04 -24.70 8.04
N ALA A 155 2.99 -25.60 7.73
CA ALA A 155 3.68 -26.39 8.75
C ALA A 155 4.44 -25.51 9.76
N MET A 156 5.05 -24.41 9.30
CA MET A 156 5.67 -23.43 10.20
C MET A 156 4.63 -22.56 10.93
N GLU A 157 3.53 -22.21 10.25
CA GLU A 157 2.44 -21.41 10.80
C GLU A 157 1.77 -22.06 12.01
N ASN A 158 1.65 -23.40 12.02
CA ASN A 158 1.13 -24.16 13.17
C ASN A 158 1.88 -23.90 14.49
N VAL A 159 3.14 -23.43 14.40
CA VAL A 159 3.98 -23.12 15.56
C VAL A 159 4.11 -21.62 15.77
N PHE A 160 4.41 -20.87 14.70
CA PHE A 160 4.74 -19.45 14.78
C PHE A 160 3.52 -18.52 14.72
N GLY A 161 2.40 -19.00 14.19
CA GLY A 161 1.24 -18.17 13.85
C GLY A 161 1.51 -17.22 12.67
N ARG A 162 0.59 -16.27 12.47
CA ARG A 162 0.73 -15.17 11.50
C ARG A 162 0.88 -13.84 12.21
N HIS A 163 1.86 -13.05 11.78
CA HIS A 163 2.00 -11.69 12.27
C HIS A 163 0.79 -10.84 11.85
N ARG A 164 0.29 -10.04 12.79
CA ARG A 164 -0.71 -9.00 12.54
C ARG A 164 -0.10 -7.67 12.95
N ALA A 165 -0.01 -6.74 12.00
CA ALA A 165 0.52 -5.42 12.25
C ALA A 165 -0.54 -4.54 12.93
N GLU A 166 -0.14 -3.80 13.95
CA GLU A 166 -0.97 -2.72 14.48
C GLU A 166 -0.91 -1.51 13.53
N VAL A 167 -2.08 -1.05 13.11
CA VAL A 167 -2.20 0.11 12.23
C VAL A 167 -2.07 1.37 13.08
N LYS A 168 -0.88 1.96 13.12
CA LYS A 168 -0.68 3.33 13.63
C LYS A 168 -0.81 4.31 12.45
N THR A 169 -1.45 5.45 12.69
CA THR A 169 -1.57 6.53 11.72
C THR A 169 -0.93 7.79 12.29
N LEU A 170 -0.30 8.56 11.41
CA LEU A 170 0.19 9.90 11.73
C LEU A 170 -0.92 10.91 11.51
N ALA A 171 -0.89 12.01 12.26
CA ALA A 171 -1.76 13.17 12.07
C ALA A 171 -0.94 14.45 12.22
N GLY A 172 -1.33 15.50 11.52
CA GLY A 172 -0.78 16.85 11.59
C GLY A 172 0.49 17.08 10.78
N VAL A 173 1.02 16.08 10.07
CA VAL A 173 2.28 16.22 9.32
C VAL A 173 2.04 16.87 7.96
N TYR A 174 0.98 16.46 7.25
CA TYR A 174 0.67 16.98 5.93
C TYR A 174 0.05 18.38 6.06
N GLY A 175 -0.91 18.55 6.96
CA GLY A 175 -1.61 19.82 7.20
C GLY A 175 -0.68 20.94 7.67
N ALA A 176 0.35 20.63 8.47
CA ALA A 176 1.34 21.63 8.90
C ALA A 176 2.08 22.29 7.73
N ALA A 177 2.28 21.57 6.62
CA ALA A 177 2.91 22.14 5.42
C ALA A 177 1.99 23.12 4.66
N TYR A 178 0.69 23.14 4.97
CA TYR A 178 -0.32 24.00 4.36
C TYR A 178 -0.80 25.12 5.31
N GLU A 179 -0.10 25.35 6.42
CA GLU A 179 -0.45 26.44 7.34
C GLU A 179 -0.43 27.80 6.62
N GLY A 180 -1.57 28.51 6.65
CA GLY A 180 -1.75 29.79 5.96
C GLY A 180 -2.10 29.68 4.47
N ASP A 181 -2.29 28.47 3.92
CA ASP A 181 -2.73 28.29 2.53
C ASP A 181 -4.26 28.51 2.41
N GLU A 182 -4.66 29.55 1.67
CA GLU A 182 -6.08 29.89 1.48
C GLU A 182 -6.88 28.80 0.76
N GLY A 183 -6.24 28.07 -0.16
CA GLY A 183 -6.86 27.00 -0.93
C GLY A 183 -7.15 25.78 -0.06
N PHE A 184 -6.24 25.43 0.83
CA PHE A 184 -6.39 24.35 1.80
C PHE A 184 -7.45 24.71 2.86
N ALA A 185 -7.38 25.93 3.41
CA ALA A 185 -8.37 26.43 4.37
C ALA A 185 -9.81 26.43 3.79
N ALA A 186 -9.97 26.73 2.50
CA ALA A 186 -11.27 26.64 1.83
C ALA A 186 -11.80 25.21 1.77
N ILE A 187 -10.94 24.19 1.61
CA ILE A 187 -11.35 22.77 1.60
C ILE A 187 -11.76 22.35 3.01
N GLN A 188 -10.99 22.74 4.02
CA GLN A 188 -11.33 22.46 5.42
C GLN A 188 -12.71 23.05 5.75
N LYS A 189 -12.96 24.28 5.31
CA LYS A 189 -14.28 24.91 5.45
C LYS A 189 -15.38 24.15 4.70
N ASP A 190 -15.14 23.69 3.48
CA ASP A 190 -16.14 22.87 2.76
C ASP A 190 -16.47 21.57 3.52
N VAL A 191 -15.48 20.96 4.18
CA VAL A 191 -15.67 19.77 5.02
C VAL A 191 -16.44 20.09 6.30
N GLU A 192 -16.18 21.24 6.91
CA GLU A 192 -16.94 21.75 8.06
C GLU A 192 -18.40 22.03 7.69
N ASP A 193 -18.66 22.73 6.58
CA ASP A 193 -20.00 23.01 6.06
C ASP A 193 -20.77 21.70 5.77
N PHE A 194 -20.08 20.67 5.26
CA PHE A 194 -20.66 19.34 5.12
C PHE A 194 -21.04 18.74 6.48
N ALA A 195 -20.14 18.82 7.47
CA ALA A 195 -20.38 18.27 8.79
C ALA A 195 -21.55 18.97 9.52
N GLU A 196 -21.70 20.29 9.34
CA GLU A 196 -22.85 21.05 9.86
C GLU A 196 -24.16 20.63 9.20
N THR A 197 -24.14 20.41 7.88
CA THR A 197 -25.33 20.04 7.10
C THR A 197 -25.79 18.61 7.38
N GLU A 198 -24.84 17.67 7.43
CA GLU A 198 -25.10 16.23 7.55
C GLU A 198 -25.07 15.73 9.01
N GLY A 199 -24.66 16.58 9.94
CA GLY A 199 -24.51 16.23 11.36
C GLY A 199 -23.32 15.33 11.69
N ARG A 200 -22.47 15.01 10.69
CA ARG A 200 -21.24 14.23 10.84
C ARG A 200 -20.23 14.56 9.73
N ARG A 201 -18.94 14.37 10.02
CA ARG A 201 -17.87 14.55 9.03
C ARG A 201 -17.98 13.54 7.88
N PRO A 202 -17.45 13.87 6.68
CA PRO A 202 -17.31 12.90 5.61
C PRO A 202 -16.33 11.82 6.08
N ARG A 203 -16.75 10.56 5.94
CA ARG A 203 -16.05 9.40 6.48
C ARG A 203 -15.55 8.51 5.35
N MET A 204 -14.25 8.21 5.35
CA MET A 204 -13.58 7.41 4.33
C MET A 204 -12.92 6.18 4.94
N LEU A 205 -13.14 5.02 4.33
CA LEU A 205 -12.34 3.81 4.59
C LEU A 205 -11.29 3.63 3.50
N VAL A 206 -10.01 3.72 3.83
CA VAL A 206 -8.92 3.40 2.90
C VAL A 206 -8.57 1.92 3.03
N VAL A 207 -8.74 1.15 1.96
CA VAL A 207 -8.58 -0.32 1.99
C VAL A 207 -7.40 -0.82 1.15
N LYS A 208 -6.80 -1.91 1.62
CA LYS A 208 -5.79 -2.72 0.93
C LYS A 208 -6.33 -4.14 0.77
N MET A 209 -6.80 -4.45 -0.42
CA MET A 209 -7.39 -5.76 -0.72
C MET A 209 -6.38 -6.70 -1.38
N GLY A 210 -6.53 -8.00 -1.13
CA GLY A 210 -5.62 -9.03 -1.64
C GLY A 210 -4.22 -8.92 -1.03
N GLN A 211 -3.22 -9.56 -1.63
CA GLN A 211 -1.87 -9.62 -1.05
C GLN A 211 -1.02 -8.35 -1.29
N ASP A 212 -1.65 -7.22 -1.60
CA ASP A 212 -0.96 -5.97 -1.89
C ASP A 212 -0.45 -5.29 -0.61
N GLY A 213 0.86 -5.33 -0.40
CA GLY A 213 1.55 -4.70 0.74
C GLY A 213 1.95 -3.24 0.54
N HIS A 214 1.64 -2.61 -0.61
CA HIS A 214 2.02 -1.21 -0.84
C HIS A 214 1.12 -0.27 -0.03
N ASP A 215 1.64 0.33 1.05
CA ASP A 215 0.83 1.16 1.93
C ASP A 215 1.22 2.64 1.97
N ARG A 216 2.36 3.04 1.37
CA ARG A 216 2.80 4.45 1.34
C ARG A 216 1.67 5.39 0.88
N GLY A 217 1.09 5.11 -0.29
CA GLY A 217 0.03 5.96 -0.86
C GLY A 217 -1.22 5.97 0.03
N ALA A 218 -1.63 4.80 0.53
CA ALA A 218 -2.78 4.67 1.42
C ALA A 218 -2.59 5.47 2.72
N LYS A 219 -1.40 5.39 3.33
CA LYS A 219 -1.05 6.09 4.57
C LYS A 219 -0.95 7.60 4.40
N VAL A 220 -0.35 8.05 3.29
CA VAL A 220 -0.26 9.48 2.98
C VAL A 220 -1.65 10.08 2.69
N ILE A 221 -2.51 9.35 1.96
CA ILE A 221 -3.92 9.76 1.77
C ILE A 221 -4.63 9.82 3.12
N ALA A 222 -4.47 8.79 3.96
CA ALA A 222 -5.18 8.75 5.23
C ALA A 222 -4.80 9.91 6.17
N THR A 223 -3.51 10.19 6.32
CA THR A 223 -3.03 11.31 7.17
C THR A 223 -3.46 12.66 6.59
N ALA A 224 -3.36 12.85 5.27
CA ALA A 224 -3.70 14.12 4.66
C ALA A 224 -5.21 14.39 4.66
N PHE A 225 -6.05 13.39 4.42
CA PHE A 225 -7.51 13.54 4.52
C PHE A 225 -7.96 13.79 5.96
N ALA A 226 -7.32 13.14 6.94
CA ALA A 226 -7.57 13.44 8.35
C ALA A 226 -7.18 14.90 8.69
N ASP A 227 -6.05 15.40 8.18
CA ASP A 227 -5.60 16.79 8.36
C ASP A 227 -6.54 17.81 7.67
N ILE A 228 -7.21 17.41 6.58
CA ILE A 228 -8.26 18.19 5.90
C ILE A 228 -9.58 18.20 6.70
N GLY A 229 -9.82 17.21 7.57
CA GLY A 229 -11.00 17.14 8.44
C GLY A 229 -11.96 15.99 8.14
N PHE A 230 -11.59 15.04 7.28
CA PHE A 230 -12.35 13.78 7.12
C PHE A 230 -12.16 12.89 8.35
N ASP A 231 -13.17 12.09 8.66
CA ASP A 231 -12.99 10.92 9.53
C ASP A 231 -12.43 9.79 8.67
N VAL A 232 -11.20 9.34 8.93
CA VAL A 232 -10.53 8.35 8.08
C VAL A 232 -10.21 7.09 8.86
N ASP A 233 -10.76 5.98 8.38
CA ASP A 233 -10.40 4.64 8.82
C ASP A 233 -9.41 4.02 7.84
N VAL A 234 -8.40 3.32 8.36
CA VAL A 234 -7.42 2.60 7.54
C VAL A 234 -7.60 1.12 7.78
N GLY A 235 -8.08 0.41 6.76
CA GLY A 235 -8.26 -1.04 6.80
C GLY A 235 -6.93 -1.77 6.99
N PRO A 236 -6.92 -2.96 7.63
CA PRO A 236 -5.73 -3.77 7.73
C PRO A 236 -5.23 -4.20 6.34
N LEU A 237 -3.95 -4.61 6.28
CA LEU A 237 -3.43 -5.27 5.09
C LEU A 237 -4.10 -6.62 4.88
N PHE A 238 -4.18 -7.02 3.62
CA PHE A 238 -4.57 -8.36 3.19
C PHE A 238 -6.05 -8.73 3.34
N GLN A 239 -6.92 -7.72 3.36
CA GLN A 239 -8.36 -7.95 3.40
C GLN A 239 -8.88 -8.57 2.10
N THR A 240 -9.89 -9.42 2.26
CA THR A 240 -10.78 -9.81 1.17
C THR A 240 -11.75 -8.67 0.84
N PRO A 241 -12.34 -8.65 -0.38
CA PRO A 241 -13.40 -7.71 -0.69
C PRO A 241 -14.59 -7.78 0.27
N GLU A 242 -14.92 -8.98 0.75
CA GLU A 242 -16.02 -9.21 1.68
C GLU A 242 -15.73 -8.63 3.08
N GLU A 243 -14.50 -8.81 3.59
CA GLU A 243 -14.08 -8.18 4.85
C GLU A 243 -14.04 -6.65 4.74
N ALA A 244 -13.57 -6.11 3.61
CA ALA A 244 -13.54 -4.68 3.37
C ALA A 244 -14.96 -4.07 3.26
N ALA A 245 -15.91 -4.79 2.65
CA ALA A 245 -17.32 -4.39 2.60
C ALA A 245 -17.94 -4.40 4.01
N GLN A 246 -17.67 -5.44 4.80
CA GLN A 246 -18.17 -5.54 6.17
C GLN A 246 -17.65 -4.37 7.03
N ASP A 247 -16.34 -4.08 6.98
CA ASP A 247 -15.75 -2.96 7.71
C ASP A 247 -16.36 -1.62 7.29
N ALA A 248 -16.66 -1.43 6.00
CA ALA A 248 -17.28 -0.22 5.50
C ALA A 248 -18.71 -0.01 6.04
N VAL A 249 -19.50 -1.08 6.07
CA VAL A 249 -20.86 -1.08 6.61
C VAL A 249 -20.84 -0.86 8.12
N ASP A 250 -19.99 -1.58 8.85
CA ASP A 250 -19.89 -1.47 10.31
C ASP A 250 -19.47 -0.06 10.77
N ASN A 251 -18.69 0.64 9.94
CA ASN A 251 -18.24 2.01 10.21
C ASN A 251 -19.16 3.10 9.60
N ASP A 252 -20.22 2.75 8.88
CA ASP A 252 -21.12 3.71 8.20
C ASP A 252 -20.33 4.74 7.37
N VAL A 253 -19.39 4.26 6.55
CA VAL A 253 -18.54 5.15 5.75
C VAL A 253 -19.27 5.68 4.53
N HIS A 254 -18.93 6.89 4.10
CA HIS A 254 -19.51 7.48 2.90
C HIS A 254 -18.81 6.99 1.62
N VAL A 255 -17.52 6.67 1.74
CA VAL A 255 -16.69 6.28 0.61
C VAL A 255 -15.61 5.27 1.04
N ILE A 256 -15.39 4.27 0.20
CA ILE A 256 -14.26 3.34 0.27
C ILE A 256 -13.24 3.76 -0.79
N GLY A 257 -12.03 4.08 -0.33
CA GLY A 257 -10.86 4.31 -1.16
C GLY A 257 -10.03 3.04 -1.33
N ILE A 258 -10.16 2.37 -2.47
CA ILE A 258 -9.29 1.23 -2.83
C ILE A 258 -7.92 1.75 -3.23
N SER A 259 -6.88 1.43 -2.47
CA SER A 259 -5.51 1.70 -2.86
C SER A 259 -4.89 0.44 -3.50
N SER A 260 -4.81 0.40 -4.83
CA SER A 260 -4.35 -0.75 -5.61
C SER A 260 -3.04 -0.46 -6.36
N GLN A 261 -1.99 -1.22 -6.05
CA GLN A 261 -0.69 -1.14 -6.74
C GLN A 261 -0.17 -2.52 -7.19
N ALA A 262 -0.91 -3.59 -6.95
CA ALA A 262 -0.55 -4.96 -7.33
C ALA A 262 -1.41 -5.53 -8.48
N ALA A 263 -1.99 -4.67 -9.32
CA ALA A 263 -2.80 -5.03 -10.50
C ALA A 263 -4.04 -5.92 -10.24
N GLY A 264 -4.49 -6.02 -8.98
CA GLY A 264 -5.68 -6.81 -8.62
C GLY A 264 -7.01 -6.10 -8.87
N HIS A 265 -7.00 -4.83 -9.30
CA HIS A 265 -8.18 -3.96 -9.35
C HIS A 265 -9.31 -4.49 -10.25
N LYS A 266 -8.99 -5.13 -11.39
CA LYS A 266 -10.03 -5.67 -12.29
C LYS A 266 -10.80 -6.85 -11.70
N THR A 267 -10.26 -7.49 -10.65
CA THR A 267 -10.92 -8.60 -9.96
C THR A 267 -11.49 -8.17 -8.62
N LEU A 268 -10.72 -7.41 -7.83
CA LEU A 268 -11.07 -7.10 -6.45
C LEU A 268 -12.08 -5.95 -6.33
N ALA A 269 -12.00 -4.92 -7.19
CA ALA A 269 -12.95 -3.81 -7.13
C ALA A 269 -14.39 -4.24 -7.51
N PRO A 270 -14.63 -5.02 -8.60
CA PRO A 270 -15.96 -5.54 -8.87
C PRO A 270 -16.51 -6.41 -7.73
N LYS A 271 -15.68 -7.28 -7.15
CA LYS A 271 -16.09 -8.12 -6.01
C LYS A 271 -16.45 -7.31 -4.76
N LEU A 272 -15.75 -6.20 -4.50
CA LEU A 272 -16.11 -5.32 -3.39
C LEU A 272 -17.49 -4.70 -3.62
N ILE A 273 -17.76 -4.26 -4.84
CA ILE A 273 -19.05 -3.65 -5.21
C ILE A 273 -20.18 -4.70 -5.12
N GLU A 274 -19.93 -5.93 -5.58
CA GLU A 274 -20.85 -7.06 -5.40
C GLU A 274 -21.11 -7.37 -3.92
N ALA A 275 -20.07 -7.34 -3.08
CA ALA A 275 -20.19 -7.57 -1.64
C ALA A 275 -21.00 -6.47 -0.94
N LEU A 276 -20.78 -5.19 -1.27
CA LEU A 276 -21.59 -4.06 -0.78
C LEU A 276 -23.05 -4.20 -1.20
N LYS A 277 -23.30 -4.60 -2.45
CA LYS A 277 -24.65 -4.87 -2.93
C LYS A 277 -25.33 -6.01 -2.17
N ALA A 278 -24.61 -7.10 -1.92
CA ALA A 278 -25.14 -8.22 -1.13
C ALA A 278 -25.46 -7.81 0.32
N ALA A 279 -24.82 -6.77 0.84
CA ALA A 279 -25.05 -6.19 2.16
C ALA A 279 -26.08 -5.03 2.17
N ASP A 280 -26.76 -4.74 1.05
CA ASP A 280 -27.71 -3.63 0.90
C ASP A 280 -27.08 -2.23 1.17
N ALA A 281 -25.80 -2.08 0.82
CA ALA A 281 -24.99 -0.88 1.04
C ALA A 281 -24.48 -0.26 -0.28
N GLU A 282 -25.32 -0.26 -1.33
CA GLU A 282 -24.99 0.29 -2.66
C GLU A 282 -24.82 1.84 -2.65
N ASP A 283 -25.21 2.51 -1.56
CA ASP A 283 -25.02 3.94 -1.35
C ASP A 283 -23.58 4.33 -0.96
N ILE A 284 -22.79 3.38 -0.43
CA ILE A 284 -21.38 3.59 -0.12
C ILE A 284 -20.58 3.70 -1.42
N LEU A 285 -19.93 4.85 -1.63
CA LEU A 285 -19.17 5.10 -2.86
C LEU A 285 -17.88 4.28 -2.89
N VAL A 286 -17.54 3.72 -4.05
CA VAL A 286 -16.23 3.08 -4.27
C VAL A 286 -15.40 3.93 -5.21
N ILE A 287 -14.21 4.33 -4.78
CA ILE A 287 -13.19 4.98 -5.60
C ILE A 287 -11.92 4.14 -5.63
N CYS A 288 -11.13 4.27 -6.69
CA CYS A 288 -9.86 3.57 -6.82
C CYS A 288 -8.70 4.56 -6.90
N GLY A 289 -7.55 4.21 -6.35
CA GLY A 289 -6.31 4.94 -6.54
C GLY A 289 -5.11 4.00 -6.63
N GLY A 290 -4.00 4.52 -7.14
CA GLY A 290 -2.76 3.76 -7.29
C GLY A 290 -2.31 3.56 -8.72
N VAL A 291 -1.67 2.42 -9.00
CA VAL A 291 -1.13 2.11 -10.32
C VAL A 291 -2.21 1.38 -11.13
N ILE A 292 -3.04 2.17 -11.81
CA ILE A 292 -4.14 1.68 -12.63
C ILE A 292 -3.90 2.16 -14.07
N PRO A 293 -3.72 1.25 -15.04
CA PRO A 293 -3.61 1.60 -16.45
C PRO A 293 -4.86 2.34 -16.94
N GLN A 294 -4.70 3.37 -17.78
CA GLN A 294 -5.83 4.14 -18.32
C GLN A 294 -6.83 3.27 -19.08
N GLN A 295 -6.35 2.22 -19.77
CA GLN A 295 -7.19 1.26 -20.49
C GLN A 295 -8.17 0.49 -19.59
N ASP A 296 -7.91 0.41 -18.28
CA ASP A 296 -8.80 -0.27 -17.33
C ASP A 296 -9.86 0.68 -16.73
N TYR A 297 -9.78 1.99 -17.00
CA TYR A 297 -10.64 2.98 -16.35
C TYR A 297 -12.11 2.78 -16.70
N ASP A 298 -12.41 2.54 -17.98
CA ASP A 298 -13.78 2.35 -18.44
C ASP A 298 -14.38 1.07 -17.86
N PHE A 299 -13.59 -0.01 -17.78
CA PHE A 299 -14.00 -1.25 -17.12
C PHE A 299 -14.35 -1.02 -15.64
N LEU A 300 -13.48 -0.34 -14.90
CA LEU A 300 -13.69 -0.07 -13.47
C LEU A 300 -14.93 0.82 -13.24
N LYS A 301 -15.12 1.86 -14.07
CA LYS A 301 -16.30 2.72 -13.99
C LYS A 301 -17.59 1.97 -14.28
N GLN A 302 -17.59 1.10 -15.30
CA GLN A 302 -18.74 0.24 -15.62
C GLN A 302 -19.04 -0.76 -14.49
N ALA A 303 -18.01 -1.24 -13.79
CA ALA A 303 -18.17 -2.09 -12.62
C ALA A 303 -18.72 -1.35 -11.38
N GLY A 304 -18.76 -0.01 -11.39
CA GLY A 304 -19.37 0.82 -10.34
C GLY A 304 -18.40 1.76 -9.61
N VAL A 305 -17.11 1.78 -9.98
CA VAL A 305 -16.13 2.72 -9.41
C VAL A 305 -16.45 4.15 -9.85
N LYS A 306 -16.59 5.06 -8.89
CA LYS A 306 -17.06 6.44 -9.12
C LYS A 306 -15.97 7.40 -9.57
N ALA A 307 -14.74 7.18 -9.10
CA ALA A 307 -13.58 7.98 -9.48
C ALA A 307 -12.30 7.15 -9.40
N ILE A 308 -11.30 7.54 -10.19
CA ILE A 308 -10.00 6.88 -10.27
C ILE A 308 -8.89 7.93 -10.13
N PHE A 309 -8.02 7.75 -9.14
CA PHE A 309 -6.93 8.67 -8.78
C PHE A 309 -5.57 8.00 -9.04
N GLY A 310 -4.99 8.29 -10.21
CA GLY A 310 -3.72 7.71 -10.66
C GLY A 310 -2.48 8.32 -9.98
N PRO A 311 -1.26 7.88 -10.37
CA PRO A 311 -0.02 8.46 -9.87
C PRO A 311 0.07 9.97 -10.17
N GLY A 312 0.58 10.75 -9.22
CA GLY A 312 0.69 12.20 -9.37
C GLY A 312 -0.59 13.00 -9.06
N THR A 313 -1.64 12.33 -8.55
CA THR A 313 -2.83 13.00 -8.02
C THR A 313 -2.45 13.95 -6.89
N ASN A 314 -2.89 15.21 -6.98
CA ASN A 314 -2.78 16.19 -5.90
C ASN A 314 -3.86 15.93 -4.84
N ILE A 315 -3.46 15.85 -3.57
CA ILE A 315 -4.38 15.42 -2.50
C ILE A 315 -5.51 16.43 -2.23
N PRO A 316 -5.25 17.73 -2.04
CA PRO A 316 -6.29 18.75 -1.94
C PRO A 316 -7.33 18.72 -3.07
N GLU A 317 -6.88 18.53 -4.31
CA GLU A 317 -7.78 18.39 -5.46
C GLU A 317 -8.65 17.13 -5.35
N ALA A 318 -8.05 15.98 -5.02
CA ALA A 318 -8.78 14.73 -4.82
C ALA A 318 -9.81 14.85 -3.68
N ALA A 319 -9.47 15.51 -2.57
CA ALA A 319 -10.39 15.73 -1.46
C ALA A 319 -11.62 16.55 -1.88
N ARG A 320 -11.42 17.62 -2.66
CA ARG A 320 -12.53 18.41 -3.24
C ARG A 320 -13.42 17.56 -4.12
N ASP A 321 -12.85 16.75 -5.00
CA ASP A 321 -13.63 15.94 -5.94
C ASP A 321 -14.39 14.81 -5.24
N ILE A 322 -13.78 14.18 -4.24
CA ILE A 322 -14.46 13.17 -3.41
C ILE A 322 -15.60 13.79 -2.61
N LEU A 323 -15.39 14.96 -2.00
CA LEU A 323 -16.46 15.65 -1.26
C LEU A 323 -17.64 16.00 -2.17
N LYS A 324 -17.39 16.45 -3.40
CA LYS A 324 -18.45 16.68 -4.40
C LYS A 324 -19.21 15.40 -4.74
N LEU A 325 -18.51 14.27 -4.91
CA LEU A 325 -19.14 12.98 -5.20
C LEU A 325 -20.04 12.50 -4.05
N ILE A 326 -19.57 12.66 -2.80
CA ILE A 326 -20.36 12.34 -1.61
C ILE A 326 -21.63 13.19 -1.58
N ARG A 327 -21.51 14.52 -1.74
CA ARG A 327 -22.67 15.44 -1.78
C ARG A 327 -23.67 15.08 -2.89
N ALA A 328 -23.18 14.76 -4.09
CA ALA A 328 -24.03 14.44 -5.24
C ALA A 328 -24.81 13.12 -5.11
N THR A 329 -24.39 12.21 -4.24
CA THR A 329 -25.07 10.94 -4.02
C THR A 329 -26.18 11.06 -2.97
N ARG A 330 -26.11 12.09 -2.12
CA ARG A 330 -27.08 12.35 -1.05
C ARG A 330 -28.14 13.41 -1.37
N GLY A 331 -27.92 14.22 -2.41
CA GLY A 331 -28.91 15.18 -2.94
C GLY A 331 -29.83 14.55 -3.98
#